data_AF-A0A1X7T812-F1
#
_entry.id   AF-A0A1X7T812-F1
#
_cell.length_a   1.000
_cell.length_b   1.000
_cell.length_c   1.000
_cell.angle_alpha   90.00
_cell.angle_beta   90.00
_cell.angle_gamma   90.00
#
_symmetry.space_group_name_H-M   'P 1'
#
loop_
_entity.id
_entity.type
_entity.pdbx_description
1 polymer ?
#
loop_
_entity_poly.entity_id
_entity_poly.type
_entity_poly.pdbx_seq_one_letter_code
_entity_poly.pdbx_strand_id
1 'polypeptide(L)'
;MTQRRRQPLVLLEKERLAEINEELRISGFSNAKWLELGLSLGLSLQTLKTIETDYGRAGASRCLMECLEKWLSRADNVTGPLSWITLADGLCRIGEVSSAEMISKLSDPASGVFQRYSVRLSAVSISEEPVDLLCTERLISNETRTGVESVGGFLLGDALREIQTSITEDHNKLRALGNILLKSDEAKTIGQDILKDCGMMIV
;
A
#
# COMPACT_ATOMS: atom_id res chain seq x y z
N MET A 1 -9.55 -0.85 -32.03
CA MET A 1 -8.59 -1.70 -31.28
C MET A 1 -7.91 -0.81 -30.26
N THR A 2 -8.42 -0.77 -29.04
CA THR A 2 -7.93 0.10 -27.97
C THR A 2 -6.66 -0.52 -27.39
N GLN A 3 -5.52 0.10 -27.69
CA GLN A 3 -4.23 -0.24 -27.10
C GLN A 3 -4.33 0.05 -25.60
N ARG A 4 -4.60 -0.99 -24.79
CA ARG A 4 -4.46 -0.89 -23.33
C ARG A 4 -3.02 -0.48 -23.06
N ARG A 5 -2.84 0.81 -22.72
CA ARG A 5 -1.56 1.34 -22.24
C ARG A 5 -1.11 0.42 -21.12
N ARG A 6 0.02 -0.27 -21.32
CA ARG A 6 0.67 -1.03 -20.25
C ARG A 6 1.18 0.00 -19.25
N GLN A 7 0.33 0.34 -18.29
CA GLN A 7 0.74 1.10 -17.11
C GLN A 7 1.87 0.33 -16.42
N PRO A 8 2.88 1.02 -15.87
CA PRO A 8 3.90 0.34 -15.08
C PRO A 8 3.20 -0.32 -13.90
N LEU A 9 3.17 -1.66 -13.90
CA LEU A 9 2.69 -2.42 -12.77
C LEU A 9 3.58 -2.07 -11.59
N VAL A 10 2.99 -1.54 -10.52
CA VAL A 10 3.68 -1.46 -9.24
C VAL A 10 3.89 -2.89 -8.79
N LEU A 11 5.12 -3.37 -8.97
CA LEU A 11 5.51 -4.70 -8.51
C LEU A 11 5.66 -4.64 -6.99
N LEU A 12 5.01 -5.58 -6.32
CA LEU A 12 5.21 -5.84 -4.90
C LEU A 12 6.56 -6.55 -4.75
N GLU A 13 7.52 -5.84 -4.16
CA GLU A 13 8.83 -6.39 -3.81
C GLU A 13 8.79 -6.98 -2.40
N LYS A 14 9.81 -7.76 -2.05
CA LYS A 14 9.87 -8.51 -0.78
C LYS A 14 9.81 -7.57 0.44
N GLU A 15 10.35 -6.38 0.28
CA GLU A 15 10.43 -5.29 1.26
C GLU A 15 9.04 -4.76 1.65
N ARG A 16 8.02 -5.03 0.84
CA ARG A 16 6.63 -4.59 1.06
C ARG A 16 5.80 -5.58 1.87
N LEU A 17 6.38 -6.67 2.38
CA LEU A 17 5.68 -7.67 3.16
C LEU A 17 4.88 -7.07 4.33
N ALA A 18 5.51 -6.16 5.08
CA ALA A 18 4.88 -5.51 6.22
C ALA A 18 3.67 -4.66 5.81
N GLU A 19 3.80 -3.93 4.70
CA GLU A 19 2.73 -3.12 4.12
C GLU A 19 1.57 -4.00 3.64
N ILE A 20 1.84 -5.05 2.88
CA ILE A 20 0.80 -5.98 2.39
C ILE A 20 0.04 -6.61 3.55
N ASN A 21 0.74 -7.03 4.60
CA ASN A 21 0.13 -7.63 5.78
C ASN A 21 -0.76 -6.63 6.53
N GLU A 22 -0.34 -5.38 6.63
CA GLU A 22 -1.11 -4.32 7.26
C GLU A 22 -2.36 -3.95 6.45
N GLU A 23 -2.24 -3.84 5.12
CA GLU A 23 -3.37 -3.55 4.23
C GLU A 23 -4.43 -4.66 4.27
N LEU A 24 -4.01 -5.93 4.34
CA LEU A 24 -4.94 -7.05 4.56
C LEU A 24 -5.66 -6.96 5.91
N ARG A 25 -4.95 -6.55 6.97
CA ARG A 25 -5.54 -6.36 8.30
C ARG A 25 -6.58 -5.24 8.28
N ILE A 26 -6.27 -4.12 7.63
CA ILE A 26 -7.16 -2.97 7.48
C ILE A 26 -8.38 -3.32 6.63
N SER A 27 -8.19 -4.13 5.58
CA SER A 27 -9.29 -4.58 4.73
C SER A 27 -10.26 -5.53 5.43
N GLY A 28 -9.95 -5.96 6.66
CA GLY A 28 -10.76 -6.90 7.43
C GLY A 28 -10.52 -8.37 7.05
N PHE A 29 -9.45 -8.68 6.32
CA PHE A 29 -9.14 -10.05 5.94
C PHE A 29 -8.89 -10.92 7.18
N SER A 30 -9.53 -12.10 7.22
CA SER A 30 -9.32 -13.07 8.29
C SER A 30 -8.05 -13.89 8.06
N ASN A 31 -7.06 -13.74 8.94
CA ASN A 31 -5.82 -14.52 8.91
C ASN A 31 -6.05 -16.03 8.89
N ALA A 32 -7.20 -16.52 9.38
CA ALA A 32 -7.55 -17.95 9.34
C ALA A 32 -7.62 -18.51 7.91
N LYS A 33 -7.86 -17.66 6.90
CA LYS A 33 -7.96 -18.04 5.48
C LYS A 33 -6.61 -18.01 4.73
N TRP A 34 -5.49 -17.87 5.44
CA TRP A 34 -4.15 -17.78 4.83
C TRP A 34 -3.83 -18.96 3.89
N LEU A 35 -4.33 -20.16 4.18
CA LEU A 35 -4.10 -21.36 3.38
C LEU A 35 -4.87 -21.27 2.04
N GLU A 36 -6.14 -20.88 2.09
CA GLU A 36 -6.97 -20.67 0.89
C GLU A 36 -6.36 -19.57 0.02
N LEU A 37 -5.95 -18.46 0.65
CA LEU A 37 -5.27 -17.36 -0.04
C LEU A 37 -3.98 -17.85 -0.71
N GLY A 38 -3.12 -18.58 0.01
CA GLY A 38 -1.88 -19.13 -0.54
C GLY A 38 -2.08 -19.99 -1.78
N LEU A 39 -3.08 -20.87 -1.76
CA LEU A 39 -3.47 -21.68 -2.93
C LEU A 39 -3.93 -20.79 -4.09
N SER A 40 -4.76 -19.78 -3.80
CA SER A 40 -5.27 -18.85 -4.83
C SER A 40 -4.15 -18.04 -5.50
N LEU A 41 -3.07 -17.77 -4.76
CA LEU A 41 -1.88 -17.07 -5.21
C LEU A 41 -0.86 -17.97 -5.94
N GLY A 42 -1.12 -19.28 -6.02
CA GLY A 42 -0.32 -20.24 -6.79
C GLY A 42 0.73 -21.00 -5.98
N LEU A 43 0.73 -20.89 -4.64
CA LEU A 43 1.56 -21.74 -3.79
C LEU A 43 1.03 -23.16 -3.76
N SER A 44 1.93 -24.13 -3.67
CA SER A 44 1.57 -25.54 -3.60
C SER A 44 1.01 -25.89 -2.21
N LEU A 45 0.09 -26.85 -2.16
CA LEU A 45 -0.41 -27.39 -0.89
C LEU A 45 0.73 -27.94 -0.01
N GLN A 46 1.81 -28.46 -0.62
CA GLN A 46 2.96 -28.96 0.12
C GLN A 46 3.69 -27.83 0.86
N THR A 47 3.96 -26.72 0.19
CA THR A 47 4.57 -25.53 0.80
C THR A 47 3.71 -24.99 1.94
N LEU A 48 2.39 -24.92 1.74
CA LEU A 48 1.46 -24.44 2.78
C LEU A 48 1.43 -25.39 3.99
N LYS A 49 1.41 -26.71 3.78
CA LYS A 49 1.50 -27.68 4.89
C LYS A 49 2.81 -27.56 5.68
N THR A 50 3.93 -27.26 5.00
CA THR A 50 5.20 -26.98 5.66
C THR A 50 5.08 -25.73 6.54
N ILE A 51 4.49 -24.64 6.02
CA ILE A 51 4.23 -23.42 6.82
C ILE A 51 3.37 -23.74 8.05
N GLU A 52 2.29 -24.51 7.88
CA GLU A 52 1.40 -24.89 8.98
C GLU A 52 2.14 -25.72 10.04
N THR A 53 3.01 -26.63 9.62
CA THR A 53 3.78 -27.49 10.53
C THR A 53 4.82 -26.67 11.32
N ASP A 54 5.53 -25.77 10.65
CA ASP A 54 6.62 -25.01 11.22
C ASP A 54 6.12 -23.85 12.09
N TYR A 55 5.04 -23.20 11.67
CA TYR A 55 4.57 -21.93 12.24
C TYR A 55 3.14 -21.96 12.80
N GLY A 56 2.37 -23.03 12.59
CA GLY A 56 0.96 -23.10 13.03
C GLY A 56 0.77 -22.89 14.53
N ARG A 57 1.74 -23.30 15.36
CA ARG A 57 1.73 -23.04 16.81
C ARG A 57 1.86 -21.56 17.18
N ALA A 58 2.49 -20.75 16.32
CA ALA A 58 2.57 -19.30 16.48
C ALA A 58 1.29 -18.57 16.01
N GLY A 59 0.34 -19.29 15.41
CA GLY A 59 -0.97 -18.80 15.02
C GLY A 59 -1.07 -18.35 13.56
N ALA A 60 -2.31 -18.16 13.11
CA ALA A 60 -2.65 -17.89 11.71
C ALA A 60 -1.99 -16.61 11.15
N SER A 61 -1.74 -15.61 12.00
CA SER A 61 -1.01 -14.38 11.61
C SER A 61 0.41 -14.69 11.14
N ARG A 62 1.13 -15.58 11.85
CA ARG A 62 2.48 -15.97 11.44
C ARG A 62 2.44 -16.78 10.15
N CYS A 63 1.50 -17.70 10.01
CA CYS A 63 1.34 -18.47 8.77
C CYS A 63 1.02 -17.57 7.57
N LEU A 64 0.21 -16.53 7.75
CA LEU A 64 -0.05 -15.54 6.70
C LEU A 64 1.23 -14.81 6.27
N MET A 65 2.04 -14.34 7.22
CA MET A 65 3.32 -13.67 6.88
C MET A 65 4.25 -14.59 6.07
N GLU A 66 4.40 -15.84 6.48
CA GLU A 66 5.23 -16.83 5.76
C GLU A 66 4.66 -17.17 4.38
N CYS A 67 3.33 -17.26 4.27
CA CYS A 67 2.63 -17.45 3.01
C CYS A 67 2.90 -16.30 2.04
N LEU A 68 2.77 -15.05 2.51
CA LEU A 68 3.07 -13.86 1.71
C LEU A 68 4.55 -13.79 1.34
N GLU A 69 5.47 -14.16 2.23
CA GLU A 69 6.90 -14.23 1.91
C GLU A 69 7.21 -15.26 0.81
N LYS A 70 6.58 -16.45 0.86
CA LYS A 70 6.69 -17.45 -0.21
C LYS A 70 6.11 -16.97 -1.53
N TRP A 71 4.98 -16.27 -1.50
CA TRP A 71 4.40 -15.67 -2.70
C TRP A 71 5.31 -14.60 -3.31
N LEU A 72 5.82 -13.66 -2.51
CA LEU A 72 6.73 -12.60 -2.96
C LEU A 72 8.07 -13.13 -3.47
N SER A 73 8.54 -14.26 -2.93
CA SER A 73 9.74 -14.97 -3.44
C SER A 73 9.47 -15.82 -4.69
N ARG A 74 8.25 -15.79 -5.23
CA ARG A 74 7.82 -16.58 -6.41
C ARG A 74 8.07 -18.08 -6.23
N ALA A 75 7.82 -18.61 -5.03
CA ALA A 75 7.92 -20.05 -4.80
C ALA A 75 6.90 -20.83 -5.67
N ASP A 76 7.18 -22.11 -5.90
CA ASP A 76 6.29 -23.05 -6.58
C ASP A 76 5.83 -22.57 -7.98
N ASN A 77 4.52 -22.49 -8.20
CA ASN A 77 3.88 -22.17 -9.48
C ASN A 77 3.36 -20.72 -9.49
N VAL A 78 3.90 -19.84 -8.65
CA VAL A 78 3.54 -18.41 -8.63
C VAL A 78 3.92 -17.80 -9.99
N THR A 79 2.90 -17.56 -10.81
CA THR A 79 3.02 -17.04 -12.17
C THR A 79 2.26 -15.71 -12.28
N GLY A 80 2.75 -14.82 -13.15
CA GLY A 80 2.19 -13.47 -13.30
C GLY A 80 2.91 -12.38 -12.51
N PRO A 81 2.33 -11.16 -12.49
CA PRO A 81 2.89 -10.03 -11.76
C PRO A 81 2.63 -10.16 -10.25
N LEU A 82 3.60 -9.75 -9.43
CA LEU A 82 3.37 -9.55 -8.01
C LEU A 82 2.77 -8.16 -7.86
N SER A 83 1.45 -8.04 -7.72
CA SER A 83 0.76 -6.75 -7.71
C SER A 83 -0.45 -6.76 -6.79
N TRP A 84 -0.93 -5.58 -6.39
CA TRP A 84 -2.17 -5.43 -5.62
C TRP A 84 -3.37 -6.06 -6.34
N ILE A 85 -3.43 -5.98 -7.68
CA ILE A 85 -4.48 -6.62 -8.48
C ILE A 85 -4.44 -8.14 -8.33
N THR A 86 -3.24 -8.73 -8.40
CA THR A 86 -3.08 -10.18 -8.26
C THR A 86 -3.46 -10.66 -6.85
N LEU A 87 -3.16 -9.86 -5.83
CA LEU A 87 -3.60 -10.13 -4.46
C LEU A 87 -5.14 -10.02 -4.33
N ALA A 88 -5.74 -8.96 -4.87
CA ALA A 88 -7.19 -8.76 -4.89
C ALA A 88 -7.93 -9.88 -5.62
N ASP A 89 -7.41 -10.33 -6.77
CA ASP A 89 -7.95 -11.47 -7.52
C ASP A 89 -7.92 -12.76 -6.69
N GLY A 90 -6.82 -12.99 -5.94
CA GLY A 90 -6.70 -14.12 -5.02
C GLY A 90 -7.75 -14.09 -3.91
N LEU A 91 -7.91 -12.92 -3.27
CA LEU A 91 -8.96 -12.69 -2.26
C LEU A 91 -10.37 -12.91 -2.83
N CYS A 92 -10.64 -12.41 -4.04
CA CYS A 92 -11.93 -12.59 -4.70
C CYS A 92 -12.23 -14.09 -4.96
N ARG A 93 -11.23 -14.89 -5.32
CA ARG A 93 -11.39 -16.34 -5.57
C ARG A 93 -11.77 -17.13 -4.32
N ILE A 94 -11.40 -16.65 -3.14
CA ILE A 94 -11.72 -17.29 -1.84
C ILE A 94 -12.94 -16.65 -1.16
N GLY A 95 -13.68 -15.80 -1.88
CA GLY A 95 -14.90 -15.15 -1.40
C GLY A 95 -14.67 -13.97 -0.46
N GLU A 96 -13.43 -13.48 -0.32
CA GLU A 96 -13.08 -12.28 0.46
C GLU A 96 -13.33 -11.00 -0.38
N VAL A 97 -14.57 -10.82 -0.85
CA VAL A 97 -14.93 -9.79 -1.83
C VAL A 97 -14.70 -8.37 -1.31
N SER A 98 -15.07 -8.08 -0.05
CA SER A 98 -14.87 -6.75 0.54
C SER A 98 -13.39 -6.41 0.68
N SER A 99 -12.58 -7.37 1.15
CA SER A 99 -11.13 -7.25 1.23
C SER A 99 -10.52 -7.04 -0.16
N ALA A 100 -10.97 -7.82 -1.15
CA ALA A 100 -10.52 -7.71 -2.53
C ALA A 100 -10.82 -6.32 -3.12
N GLU A 101 -12.01 -5.77 -2.88
CA GLU A 101 -12.36 -4.43 -3.34
C GLU A 101 -11.42 -3.37 -2.76
N MET A 102 -11.19 -3.38 -1.45
CA MET A 102 -10.28 -2.43 -0.80
C MET A 102 -8.84 -2.55 -1.33
N ILE A 103 -8.31 -3.77 -1.39
CA ILE A 103 -6.96 -4.02 -1.90
C ILE A 103 -6.82 -3.64 -3.38
N SER A 104 -7.86 -3.85 -4.20
CA SER A 104 -7.83 -3.47 -5.61
C SER A 104 -7.66 -1.97 -5.82
N LYS A 105 -8.16 -1.14 -4.90
CA LYS A 105 -8.01 0.31 -4.97
C LYS A 105 -6.56 0.75 -4.84
N LEU A 106 -5.74 0.02 -4.07
CA LEU A 106 -4.29 0.29 -3.97
C LEU A 106 -3.53 0.10 -5.30
N SER A 107 -4.15 -0.52 -6.31
CA SER A 107 -3.60 -0.62 -7.66
C SER A 107 -3.79 0.64 -8.51
N ASP A 108 -4.53 1.64 -8.02
CA ASP A 108 -4.73 2.86 -8.77
C ASP A 108 -3.39 3.57 -9.03
N PRO A 109 -3.22 4.24 -10.18
CA PRO A 109 -1.93 4.83 -10.53
C PRO A 109 -1.47 5.92 -9.54
N ALA A 110 -2.39 6.64 -8.89
CA ALA A 110 -2.03 7.71 -7.95
C ALA A 110 -1.49 7.12 -6.63
N SER A 111 -2.15 6.09 -6.11
CA SER A 111 -1.67 5.27 -4.99
C SER A 111 -0.32 4.65 -5.30
N GLY A 112 -0.17 4.11 -6.51
CA GLY A 112 1.10 3.57 -6.97
C GLY A 112 2.25 4.58 -6.95
N VAL A 113 1.98 5.83 -7.32
CA VAL A 113 2.97 6.92 -7.19
C VAL A 113 3.24 7.21 -5.72
N PHE A 114 2.21 7.43 -4.90
CA PHE A 114 2.36 7.75 -3.48
C PHE A 114 3.20 6.71 -2.72
N GLN A 115 2.93 5.41 -2.94
CA GLN A 115 3.63 4.31 -2.28
C GLN A 115 5.14 4.33 -2.53
N ARG A 116 5.62 4.83 -3.68
CA ARG A 116 7.06 4.98 -3.95
C ARG A 116 7.73 6.04 -3.08
N TYR A 117 6.97 7.01 -2.59
CA TYR A 117 7.48 8.11 -1.79
C TYR A 117 7.16 7.97 -0.29
N SER A 118 6.31 7.03 0.12
CA SER A 118 5.86 6.86 1.52
C SER A 118 7.04 6.71 2.50
N VAL A 119 8.06 5.91 2.17
CA VAL A 119 9.27 5.75 2.99
C VAL A 119 10.05 7.06 3.10
N ARG A 120 10.25 7.76 1.98
CA ARG A 120 10.94 9.07 1.98
C ARG A 120 10.16 10.13 2.77
N LEU A 121 8.84 10.12 2.67
CA LEU A 121 7.96 11.00 3.43
C LEU A 121 8.03 10.72 4.93
N SER A 122 8.07 9.46 5.33
CA SER A 122 8.22 9.08 6.74
C SER A 122 9.54 9.53 7.36
N ALA A 123 10.57 9.75 6.53
CA ALA A 123 11.91 10.14 6.97
C ALA A 123 12.11 11.67 7.02
N VAL A 124 11.13 12.45 6.58
CA VAL A 124 11.20 13.92 6.55
C VAL A 124 10.19 14.51 7.52
N SER A 125 10.65 15.48 8.31
CA SER A 125 9.77 16.33 9.10
C SER A 125 9.38 17.55 8.27
N ILE A 126 8.09 17.90 8.30
CA ILE A 126 7.56 19.11 7.68
C ILE A 126 7.17 20.13 8.75
N SER A 127 7.30 21.41 8.43
CA SER A 127 6.90 22.51 9.31
C SER A 127 5.37 22.63 9.45
N GLU A 128 4.93 23.46 10.40
CA GLU A 128 3.52 23.65 10.74
C GLU A 128 2.65 24.09 9.54
N GLU A 129 3.15 25.02 8.71
CA GLU A 129 2.40 25.54 7.55
C GLU A 129 2.00 24.43 6.53
N PRO A 130 2.91 23.57 6.05
CA PRO A 130 2.54 22.39 5.26
C PRO A 130 1.53 21.47 5.96
N VAL A 131 1.64 21.25 7.27
CA VAL A 131 0.69 20.41 8.02
C VAL A 131 -0.71 21.04 8.03
N ASP A 132 -0.82 22.36 8.21
CA ASP A 132 -2.09 23.11 8.12
C ASP A 132 -2.74 22.94 6.74
N LEU A 133 -1.92 22.99 5.68
CA LEU A 133 -2.39 22.81 4.32
C LEU A 133 -2.86 21.37 4.06
N LEU A 134 -2.22 20.35 4.66
CA LEU A 134 -2.70 18.97 4.57
C LEU A 134 -4.11 18.84 5.18
N CYS A 135 -4.38 19.49 6.32
CA CYS A 135 -5.73 19.52 6.91
C CYS A 135 -6.73 20.28 6.02
N THR A 136 -6.33 21.45 5.51
CA THR A 136 -7.17 22.29 4.65
C THR A 136 -7.57 21.57 3.37
N GLU A 137 -6.63 20.83 2.78
CA GLU A 137 -6.86 19.97 1.61
C GLU A 137 -7.49 18.62 1.97
N ARG A 138 -7.84 18.36 3.24
CA ARG A 138 -8.45 17.09 3.69
C ARG A 138 -7.62 15.86 3.32
N LEU A 139 -6.30 16.01 3.29
CA LEU A 139 -5.34 14.91 3.15
C LEU A 139 -5.13 14.20 4.49
N ILE A 140 -5.25 14.94 5.59
CA ILE A 140 -5.29 14.41 6.96
C ILE A 140 -6.41 15.10 7.75
N SER A 141 -6.90 14.42 8.78
CA SER A 141 -7.87 14.91 9.75
C SER A 141 -7.22 15.83 10.79
N ASN A 142 -8.04 16.59 11.53
CA ASN A 142 -7.54 17.42 12.63
C ASN A 142 -7.06 16.57 13.80
N GLU A 143 -7.63 15.37 13.97
CA GLU A 143 -7.19 14.38 14.94
C GLU A 143 -5.76 13.91 14.60
N THR A 144 -5.53 13.52 13.35
CA THR A 144 -4.22 13.04 12.88
C THR A 144 -3.15 14.12 12.89
N ARG A 145 -3.52 15.38 12.64
CA ARG A 145 -2.64 16.54 12.82
C ARG A 145 -1.96 16.57 14.19
N THR A 146 -2.73 16.40 15.27
CA THR A 146 -2.16 16.44 16.63
C THR A 146 -1.11 15.36 16.84
N GLY A 147 -1.31 14.19 16.21
CA GLY A 147 -0.32 13.12 16.17
C GLY A 147 0.96 13.53 15.44
N VAL A 148 0.85 14.14 14.27
CA VAL A 148 1.99 14.64 13.48
C VAL A 148 2.79 15.70 14.26
N GLU A 149 2.11 16.65 14.90
CA GLU A 149 2.75 17.67 15.73
C GLU A 149 3.49 17.04 16.93
N SER A 150 2.88 16.04 17.58
CA SER A 150 3.47 15.36 18.73
C SER A 150 4.79 14.63 18.43
N VAL A 151 4.96 14.17 17.18
CA VAL A 151 6.19 13.52 16.72
C VAL A 151 7.15 14.49 16.04
N GLY A 152 6.88 15.80 16.07
CA GLY A 152 7.75 16.83 15.51
C GLY A 152 7.65 16.96 14.00
N GLY A 153 6.44 16.82 13.42
CA GLY A 153 6.17 17.08 12.02
C GLY A 153 6.42 15.90 11.06
N PHE A 154 6.75 14.71 11.59
CA PHE A 154 6.93 13.52 10.75
C PHE A 154 5.59 12.89 10.37
N LEU A 155 5.44 12.58 9.07
CA LEU A 155 4.28 11.86 8.55
C LEU A 155 4.47 10.36 8.76
N LEU A 156 3.99 9.84 9.88
CA LEU A 156 4.12 8.43 10.26
C LEU A 156 2.75 7.76 10.39
N GLY A 157 2.73 6.44 10.19
CA GLY A 157 1.58 5.57 10.49
C GLY A 157 0.25 6.13 9.98
N ASP A 158 -0.59 6.59 10.91
CA ASP A 158 -1.94 7.11 10.65
C ASP A 158 -1.95 8.25 9.63
N ALA A 159 -0.96 9.16 9.64
CA ALA A 159 -0.88 10.27 8.68
C ALA A 159 -0.65 9.79 7.25
N LEU A 160 0.29 8.86 7.04
CA LEU A 160 0.52 8.29 5.70
C LEU A 160 -0.69 7.48 5.22
N ARG A 161 -1.37 6.79 6.14
CA ARG A 161 -2.57 6.01 5.83
C ARG A 161 -3.75 6.90 5.43
N GLU A 162 -4.00 7.98 6.15
CA GLU A 162 -5.04 8.94 5.79
C GLU A 162 -4.75 9.59 4.44
N ILE A 163 -3.50 10.01 4.19
CA ILE A 163 -3.09 10.55 2.89
C ILE A 163 -3.32 9.53 1.78
N GLN A 164 -2.91 8.27 1.98
CA GLN A 164 -3.14 7.18 1.03
C GLN A 164 -4.65 6.98 0.76
N THR A 165 -5.46 7.00 1.81
CA THR A 165 -6.92 6.84 1.70
C THR A 165 -7.53 7.98 0.91
N SER A 166 -7.15 9.22 1.23
CA SER A 166 -7.55 10.43 0.52
C SER A 166 -7.19 10.39 -0.97
N ILE A 167 -5.98 9.91 -1.31
CA ILE A 167 -5.52 9.79 -2.70
C ILE A 167 -6.32 8.72 -3.44
N THR A 168 -6.61 7.60 -2.78
CA THR A 168 -7.41 6.51 -3.34
C THR A 168 -8.84 6.95 -3.67
N GLU A 169 -9.40 7.86 -2.86
CA GLU A 169 -10.74 8.42 -3.06
C GLU A 169 -10.78 9.55 -4.10
N ASP A 170 -9.74 10.40 -4.15
CA ASP A 170 -9.59 11.49 -5.11
C ASP A 170 -8.13 11.62 -5.58
N HIS A 171 -7.86 11.15 -6.80
CA HIS A 171 -6.50 11.18 -7.37
C HIS A 171 -5.91 12.60 -7.47
N ASN A 172 -6.72 13.67 -7.45
CA ASN A 172 -6.19 15.04 -7.44
C ASN A 172 -5.46 15.38 -6.14
N LYS A 173 -5.74 14.63 -5.06
CA LYS A 173 -5.09 14.78 -3.76
C LYS A 173 -3.60 14.45 -3.82
N LEU A 174 -3.17 13.60 -4.74
CA LEU A 174 -1.73 13.36 -4.97
C LEU A 174 -1.03 14.63 -5.49
N ARG A 175 -1.68 15.37 -6.40
CA ARG A 175 -1.16 16.66 -6.88
C ARG A 175 -1.20 17.72 -5.78
N ALA A 176 -2.27 17.76 -4.98
CA ALA A 176 -2.38 18.66 -3.85
C ALA A 176 -1.24 18.40 -2.84
N LEU A 177 -1.00 17.14 -2.47
CA LEU A 177 0.13 16.72 -1.63
C LEU A 177 1.45 17.22 -2.22
N GLY A 178 1.71 16.96 -3.50
CA GLY A 178 2.93 17.42 -4.17
C GLY A 178 3.13 18.94 -4.06
N ASN A 179 2.08 19.73 -4.28
CA ASN A 179 2.11 21.19 -4.16
C ASN A 179 2.35 21.68 -2.73
N ILE A 180 1.77 21.00 -1.73
CA ILE A 180 1.95 21.32 -0.31
C ILE A 180 3.41 21.06 0.09
N LEU A 181 3.97 19.93 -0.32
CA LEU A 181 5.36 19.58 0.00
C LEU A 181 6.37 20.56 -0.61
N LEU A 182 6.03 21.28 -1.69
CA LEU A 182 6.87 22.36 -2.21
C LEU A 182 7.00 23.57 -1.26
N LYS A 183 6.13 23.67 -0.24
CA LYS A 183 6.15 24.72 0.78
C LYS A 183 7.04 24.38 1.98
N SER A 184 7.51 23.14 2.09
CA SER A 184 8.54 22.73 3.06
C SER A 184 9.87 22.63 2.33
N ASP A 185 10.91 23.29 2.86
CA ASP A 185 12.26 23.18 2.29
C ASP A 185 12.80 21.75 2.40
N GLU A 186 12.44 21.04 3.48
CA GLU A 186 12.84 19.66 3.78
C GLU A 186 12.20 18.65 2.81
N ALA A 187 10.92 18.84 2.49
CA ALA A 187 10.16 17.93 1.62
C ALA A 187 10.07 18.38 0.16
N LYS A 188 10.65 19.53 -0.20
CA LYS A 188 10.54 20.14 -1.54
C LYS A 188 10.90 19.20 -2.67
N THR A 189 11.99 18.45 -2.51
CA THR A 189 12.46 17.50 -3.54
C THR A 189 11.46 16.37 -3.74
N ILE A 190 10.84 15.87 -2.66
CA ILE A 190 9.78 14.86 -2.72
C ILE A 190 8.56 15.43 -3.45
N GLY A 191 8.15 16.66 -3.12
CA GLY A 191 7.05 17.34 -3.80
C GLY A 191 7.26 17.50 -5.30
N GLN A 192 8.47 17.88 -5.73
CA GLN A 192 8.85 17.99 -7.14
C GLN A 192 8.77 16.63 -7.87
N ASP A 193 9.31 15.59 -7.25
CA ASP A 193 9.31 14.24 -7.81
C ASP A 193 7.86 13.71 -7.96
N ILE A 194 7.02 13.90 -6.94
CA ILE A 194 5.59 13.51 -6.97
C ILE A 194 4.87 14.23 -8.12
N LEU A 195 5.03 15.55 -8.25
CA LEU A 195 4.33 16.31 -9.30
C LEU A 195 4.77 15.91 -10.71
N LYS A 196 6.06 15.58 -10.88
CA LYS A 196 6.58 15.07 -12.14
C LYS A 196 5.93 13.73 -12.49
N ASP A 197 5.89 12.80 -11.55
CA ASP A 197 5.27 11.48 -11.74
C ASP A 197 3.74 11.57 -11.94
N CYS A 198 3.08 12.51 -11.25
CA CYS A 198 1.67 12.84 -11.48
C CYS A 198 1.41 13.31 -12.92
N GLY A 199 2.31 14.13 -13.47
CA GLY A 199 2.22 14.61 -14.85
C GLY A 199 2.35 13.48 -15.87
N MET A 200 3.19 12.49 -15.57
CA MET A 200 3.39 11.30 -16.41
C MET A 200 2.19 10.33 -16.41
N MET A 201 1.25 10.45 -15.47
CA MET A 201 0.01 9.65 -15.45
C MET A 201 -1.03 10.10 -16.49
N ILE A 202 -0.98 11.37 -16.93
CA ILE A 202 -1.98 11.97 -17.83
C ILE A 202 -1.65 11.74 -19.32
N VAL A 203 -0.41 11.34 -19.63
CA VAL A 203 0.10 11.13 -21.00
C VAL A 203 -0.11 9.70 -21.48
#